data_AF-A0A2S2PPW2-F1
#
_entry.id   AF-A0A2S2PPW2-F1
#
_cell.length_a   1.000
_cell.length_b   1.000
_cell.length_c   1.000
_cell.angle_alpha   90.00
_cell.angle_beta   90.00
_cell.angle_gamma   90.00
#
_symmetry.space_group_name_H-M   'P 1'
#
loop_
_entity.id
_entity.type
_entity.pdbx_description
1 polymer ?
#
loop_
_entity_poly.entity_id
_entity_poly.type
_entity_poly.pdbx_seq_one_letter_code
_entity_poly.pdbx_strand_id
1 'polypeptide(L)'
;MSTSISIKLLICLLVLLPSCCRGFNDPCKTQDRHVLKLCETVSAKKHKNWYKNLKIYEIEEEIQKNVERIQQIRLSEDTLIPELNDHLKIDNSSILGQLIDSQPSKEGNSGYRNAELLIAVTSSIKNTHCIKHGISDRQCARDLSNVNLKKTSLSEMCFSEYYNLTECNDRNLTFRSADGSCNNLKRTYLGKATTAYKRLLFPAYTDGIKDISEELPNPRKISIGLASHNDSTDDIKSMAMAYWGIFIGHDLSHTAVSSMGSNNTFVKCCNNNGSKHIKVNEYFKSCNPIIIPNDDEFYGPKLQSCMNYVRSVPAMR
;
A
#
# COMPACT_ATOMS: atom_id res chain seq x y z
N MET A 1 30.92 21.97 36.59
CA MET A 1 30.97 20.84 35.64
C MET A 1 29.53 20.56 35.22
N SER A 2 29.16 20.99 34.01
CA SER A 2 27.79 20.86 33.48
C SER A 2 27.68 19.55 32.71
N THR A 3 26.88 18.61 33.21
CA THR A 3 26.53 17.38 32.51
C THR A 3 25.36 17.66 31.57
N SER A 4 25.67 17.90 30.30
CA SER A 4 24.68 17.93 29.22
C SER A 4 24.22 16.49 28.93
N ILE A 5 23.00 16.16 29.32
CA ILE A 5 22.32 14.93 28.87
C ILE A 5 21.68 15.27 27.52
N SER A 6 22.36 14.88 26.44
CA SER A 6 21.81 14.92 25.09
C SER A 6 20.87 13.72 24.92
N ILE A 7 19.57 13.94 25.13
CA ILE A 7 18.54 12.97 24.73
C ILE A 7 18.39 13.09 23.21
N LYS A 8 19.24 12.39 22.46
CA LYS A 8 18.97 12.12 21.05
C LYS A 8 17.78 11.17 21.00
N LEU A 9 16.69 11.67 20.44
CA LEU A 9 15.45 10.96 20.14
C LEU A 9 15.78 9.66 19.39
N LEU A 10 15.90 8.56 20.14
CA LEU A 10 16.17 7.23 19.61
C LEU A 10 14.82 6.64 19.21
N ILE A 11 14.25 7.16 18.11
CA ILE A 11 13.22 6.42 17.36
C ILE A 11 13.96 5.33 16.57
N CYS A 12 14.59 4.42 17.31
CA CYS A 12 14.75 3.05 16.87
C CYS A 12 13.61 2.33 17.55
N LEU A 13 12.56 2.01 16.78
CA LEU A 13 11.85 0.76 17.00
C LEU A 13 12.92 -0.32 16.98
N LEU A 14 13.44 -0.64 18.17
CA LEU A 14 14.16 -1.86 18.45
C LEU A 14 13.16 -2.97 18.16
N VAL A 15 13.14 -3.41 16.90
CA VAL A 15 12.79 -4.77 16.58
C VAL A 15 13.69 -5.61 17.47
N LEU A 16 13.10 -6.18 18.52
CA LEU A 16 13.73 -7.16 19.40
C LEU A 16 14.01 -8.41 18.56
N LEU A 17 15.04 -8.34 17.71
CA LEU A 17 15.72 -9.50 17.20
C LEU A 17 16.85 -9.78 18.19
N PRO A 18 16.87 -10.95 18.85
CA PRO A 18 17.97 -11.32 19.74
C PRO A 18 19.31 -11.18 19.01
N SER A 19 20.36 -10.82 19.73
CA SER A 19 21.70 -10.52 19.19
C SER A 19 22.38 -11.67 18.43
N CYS A 20 21.77 -12.86 18.41
CA CYS A 20 22.15 -13.98 17.54
C CYS A 20 21.74 -13.75 16.07
N CYS A 21 20.75 -12.90 15.80
CA CYS A 21 20.36 -12.46 14.47
C CYS A 21 21.19 -11.23 14.04
N ARG A 22 22.52 -11.37 14.00
CA ARG A 22 23.31 -10.50 13.09
C ARG A 22 22.67 -10.68 11.71
N GLY A 23 22.23 -9.58 11.10
CA GLY A 23 21.61 -9.61 9.77
C GLY A 23 22.37 -10.58 8.88
N PHE A 24 21.66 -11.58 8.37
CA PHE A 24 22.23 -12.62 7.51
C PHE A 24 23.13 -11.95 6.47
N ASN A 25 24.25 -12.59 6.13
CA ASN A 25 25.00 -12.27 4.92
C ASN A 25 23.99 -12.01 3.79
N ASP A 26 24.23 -10.96 3.00
CA ASP A 26 23.39 -10.57 1.87
C ASP A 26 22.72 -11.82 1.26
N PRO A 27 21.39 -11.98 1.40
CA PRO A 27 20.70 -13.20 0.97
C PRO A 27 20.93 -13.45 -0.51
N CYS A 28 21.35 -12.45 -1.28
CA CYS A 28 21.73 -12.58 -2.69
C CYS A 28 23.12 -13.20 -2.92
N LYS A 29 23.85 -13.55 -1.86
CA LYS A 29 25.11 -14.31 -1.90
C LYS A 29 24.95 -15.76 -1.47
N THR A 30 23.73 -16.20 -1.15
CA THR A 30 23.45 -17.61 -0.86
C THR A 30 23.53 -18.49 -2.11
N GLN A 31 23.73 -19.79 -1.93
CA GLN A 31 23.63 -20.80 -2.99
C GLN A 31 22.21 -21.39 -3.11
N ASP A 32 21.30 -21.02 -2.20
CA ASP A 32 19.90 -21.44 -2.26
C ASP A 32 19.21 -20.82 -3.49
N ARG A 33 18.74 -21.69 -4.39
CA ARG A 33 18.09 -21.33 -5.66
C ARG A 33 16.78 -20.57 -5.45
N HIS A 34 16.05 -20.84 -4.37
CA HIS A 34 14.79 -20.14 -4.05
C HIS A 34 15.06 -18.70 -3.60
N VAL A 35 16.15 -18.47 -2.87
CA VAL A 35 16.55 -17.15 -2.41
C VAL A 35 17.26 -16.36 -3.52
N LEU A 36 18.06 -17.01 -4.37
CA LEU A 36 18.65 -16.40 -5.57
C LEU A 36 17.59 -15.87 -6.53
N LYS A 37 16.45 -16.56 -6.67
CA LYS A 37 15.29 -16.10 -7.47
C LYS A 37 14.67 -14.81 -6.91
N LEU A 38 14.77 -14.59 -5.59
CA LEU A 38 14.38 -13.32 -4.94
C LEU A 38 15.43 -12.21 -5.12
N CYS A 39 16.60 -12.55 -5.65
CA CYS A 39 17.81 -11.75 -5.64
C CYS A 39 18.36 -11.42 -7.02
N GLU A 40 17.51 -11.52 -8.06
CA GLU A 40 17.89 -11.33 -9.46
C GLU A 40 18.91 -10.18 -9.64
N THR A 41 20.10 -10.57 -10.08
CA THR A 41 21.20 -9.67 -10.41
C THR A 41 20.76 -8.72 -11.51
N VAL A 42 20.73 -7.43 -11.17
CA VAL A 42 20.58 -6.32 -12.10
C VAL A 42 21.74 -6.35 -13.10
N SER A 43 21.57 -7.02 -14.24
CA SER A 43 22.54 -6.88 -15.32
C SER A 43 21.97 -7.16 -16.70
N ALA A 44 21.01 -6.34 -17.13
CA ALA A 44 20.92 -6.00 -18.54
C ALA A 44 21.80 -4.77 -18.80
N LYS A 45 23.13 -4.94 -18.88
CA LYS A 45 24.07 -3.86 -19.30
C LYS A 45 23.63 -3.17 -20.62
N LYS A 46 22.82 -3.85 -21.43
CA LYS A 46 22.35 -3.42 -22.75
C LYS A 46 21.15 -2.46 -22.77
N HIS A 47 20.46 -2.24 -21.64
CA HIS A 47 19.23 -1.44 -21.58
C HIS A 47 19.26 -0.32 -20.52
N LYS A 48 20.46 0.16 -20.17
CA LYS A 48 20.59 1.26 -19.21
C LYS A 48 19.89 2.51 -19.74
N ASN A 49 18.95 3.06 -18.98
CA ASN A 49 18.24 4.31 -19.26
C ASN A 49 17.31 4.31 -20.50
N TRP A 50 16.78 3.16 -20.95
CA TRP A 50 15.85 3.10 -22.09
C TRP A 50 14.65 4.07 -21.92
N TYR A 51 14.18 4.23 -20.67
CA TYR A 51 13.07 5.10 -20.30
C TYR A 51 13.30 6.58 -20.62
N LYS A 52 14.56 7.01 -20.83
CA LYS A 52 14.87 8.37 -21.28
C LYS A 52 14.48 8.63 -22.74
N ASN A 53 14.29 7.57 -23.52
CA ASN A 53 13.89 7.66 -24.92
C ASN A 53 12.37 7.72 -25.10
N LEU A 54 11.59 7.44 -24.04
CA LEU A 54 10.14 7.56 -24.05
C LEU A 54 9.74 8.99 -24.42
N LYS A 55 8.94 9.12 -25.47
CA LYS A 55 8.44 10.41 -25.94
C LYS A 55 7.20 10.78 -25.15
N ILE A 56 6.99 12.08 -24.96
CA ILE A 56 5.83 12.61 -24.23
C ILE A 56 4.53 12.12 -24.86
N TYR A 57 4.42 12.09 -26.19
CA TYR A 57 3.21 11.63 -26.87
C TYR A 57 2.90 10.14 -26.62
N GLU A 58 3.93 9.29 -26.47
CA GLU A 58 3.73 7.85 -26.15
C GLU A 58 3.17 7.69 -24.73
N ILE A 59 3.63 8.54 -23.80
CA ILE A 59 3.12 8.55 -22.43
C ILE A 59 1.68 9.07 -22.40
N GLU A 60 1.37 10.14 -23.14
CA GLU A 60 -0.01 10.68 -23.24
C GLU A 60 -1.00 9.69 -23.84
N GLU A 61 -0.60 8.97 -24.89
CA GLU A 61 -1.45 7.94 -25.49
C GLU A 61 -1.81 6.85 -24.47
N GLU A 62 -0.82 6.39 -23.68
CA GLU A 62 -1.06 5.44 -22.60
C GLU A 62 -1.90 6.04 -21.46
N ILE A 63 -1.76 7.33 -21.15
CA ILE A 63 -2.61 8.01 -20.17
C ILE A 63 -4.07 8.01 -20.64
N GLN A 64 -4.35 8.49 -21.84
CA GLN A 64 -5.71 8.61 -22.37
C GLN A 64 -6.42 7.25 -22.42
N LYS A 65 -5.72 6.22 -22.91
CA LYS A 65 -6.21 4.84 -22.96
C LYS A 65 -6.57 4.31 -21.57
N ASN A 66 -5.78 4.62 -20.55
CA ASN A 66 -6.02 4.15 -19.18
C ASN A 66 -7.10 4.97 -18.45
N VAL A 67 -7.27 6.26 -18.75
CA VAL A 67 -8.39 7.07 -18.25
C VAL A 67 -9.71 6.45 -18.67
N GLU A 68 -9.88 6.18 -19.98
CA GLU A 68 -11.10 5.56 -20.52
C GLU A 68 -11.33 4.17 -19.90
N ARG A 69 -10.28 3.35 -19.82
CA ARG A 69 -10.37 2.01 -19.24
C ARG A 69 -10.80 2.04 -17.77
N ILE A 70 -10.23 2.92 -16.95
CA ILE A 70 -10.59 3.04 -15.53
C ILE A 70 -12.03 3.51 -15.39
N GLN A 71 -12.46 4.48 -16.20
CA GLN A 71 -13.84 4.95 -16.18
C GLN A 71 -14.83 3.81 -16.52
N GLN A 72 -14.52 2.98 -17.52
CA GLN A 72 -15.34 1.81 -17.84
C GLN A 72 -15.38 0.78 -16.70
N ILE A 73 -14.24 0.54 -16.04
CA ILE A 73 -14.19 -0.34 -14.86
C ILE A 73 -15.10 0.20 -13.75
N ARG A 74 -15.06 1.51 -13.46
CA ARG A 74 -15.90 2.12 -12.42
C ARG A 74 -17.39 2.05 -12.74
N LEU A 75 -17.76 2.28 -14.00
CA LEU A 75 -19.16 2.12 -14.44
C LEU A 75 -19.62 0.67 -14.29
N SER A 76 -18.77 -0.30 -14.66
CA SER A 76 -19.07 -1.72 -14.44
C SER A 76 -19.21 -2.04 -12.96
N GLU A 77 -18.31 -1.52 -12.10
CA GLU A 77 -18.41 -1.66 -10.65
C GLU A 77 -19.73 -1.08 -10.12
N ASP A 78 -20.15 0.10 -10.59
CA ASP A 78 -21.41 0.74 -10.19
C ASP A 78 -22.64 -0.10 -10.54
N THR A 79 -22.62 -0.83 -11.66
CA THR A 79 -23.71 -1.76 -12.03
C THR A 79 -23.75 -3.02 -11.14
N LEU A 80 -22.61 -3.44 -10.59
CA LEU A 80 -22.50 -4.63 -9.73
C LEU A 80 -22.80 -4.33 -8.26
N ILE A 81 -22.56 -3.10 -7.79
CA ILE A 81 -22.80 -2.69 -6.40
C ILE A 81 -24.22 -3.07 -5.90
N PRO A 82 -25.31 -2.81 -6.65
CA PRO A 82 -26.66 -3.18 -6.21
C PRO A 82 -26.88 -4.69 -6.07
N GLU A 83 -26.27 -5.50 -6.92
CA GLU A 83 -26.33 -6.97 -6.83
C GLU A 83 -25.58 -7.49 -5.60
N LEU A 84 -24.60 -6.72 -5.12
CA LEU A 84 -23.83 -6.98 -3.92
C LEU A 84 -24.48 -6.40 -2.66
N ASN A 85 -25.62 -5.70 -2.72
CA ASN A 85 -26.21 -5.03 -1.55
C ASN A 85 -26.45 -5.97 -0.36
N ASP A 86 -26.80 -7.24 -0.61
CA ASP A 86 -26.96 -8.20 0.48
C ASP A 86 -25.62 -8.64 1.12
N HIS A 87 -24.49 -8.47 0.43
CA HIS A 87 -23.12 -8.67 0.93
C HIS A 87 -22.46 -7.38 1.44
N LEU A 88 -22.98 -6.21 1.04
CA LEU A 88 -22.57 -4.88 1.48
C LEU A 88 -23.38 -4.36 2.67
N LYS A 89 -24.45 -5.06 3.10
CA LYS A 89 -25.08 -4.82 4.40
C LYS A 89 -24.05 -5.03 5.50
N ILE A 90 -23.57 -3.91 6.04
CA ILE A 90 -22.61 -3.93 7.13
C ILE A 90 -23.42 -4.07 8.42
N ASP A 91 -23.48 -5.29 8.95
CA ASP A 91 -24.06 -5.53 10.28
C ASP A 91 -23.22 -4.80 11.34
N ASN A 92 -23.84 -4.41 12.47
CA ASN A 92 -23.21 -3.81 13.66
C ASN A 92 -22.20 -4.77 14.32
N SER A 93 -21.11 -5.05 13.63
CA SER A 93 -20.06 -6.01 13.96
C SER A 93 -18.73 -5.28 14.09
N SER A 94 -17.73 -5.93 14.69
CA SER A 94 -16.36 -5.41 14.74
C SER A 94 -15.79 -5.10 13.36
N ILE A 95 -16.28 -5.78 12.32
CA ILE A 95 -15.95 -5.50 10.93
C ILE A 95 -16.34 -4.06 10.59
N LEU A 96 -17.56 -3.61 10.90
CA LEU A 96 -18.02 -2.23 10.65
C LEU A 96 -17.04 -1.19 11.19
N GLY A 97 -16.57 -1.36 12.42
CA GLY A 97 -15.59 -0.48 13.04
C GLY A 97 -14.29 -0.41 12.22
N GLN A 98 -13.78 -1.56 11.77
CA GLN A 98 -12.60 -1.62 10.90
C GLN A 98 -12.85 -0.93 9.55
N LEU A 99 -14.05 -1.07 8.99
CA LEU A 99 -14.38 -0.47 7.69
C LEU A 99 -14.49 1.05 7.78
N ILE A 100 -15.13 1.56 8.83
CA ILE A 100 -15.24 3.00 9.11
C ILE A 100 -13.84 3.57 9.38
N ASP A 101 -13.07 2.91 10.24
CA ASP A 101 -11.71 3.34 10.54
C ASP A 101 -10.89 3.39 9.26
N SER A 102 -11.00 2.41 8.36
CA SER A 102 -10.19 2.34 7.15
C SER A 102 -10.65 3.23 5.98
N GLN A 103 -11.60 4.16 6.17
CA GLN A 103 -12.07 4.99 5.06
C GLN A 103 -11.07 6.08 4.66
N PRO A 104 -10.87 6.35 3.36
CA PRO A 104 -10.14 7.53 2.92
C PRO A 104 -10.91 8.81 3.29
N SER A 105 -10.18 9.88 3.60
CA SER A 105 -10.80 11.21 3.73
C SER A 105 -11.36 11.68 2.38
N LYS A 106 -12.22 12.70 2.40
CA LYS A 106 -12.77 13.29 1.16
C LYS A 106 -11.64 13.82 0.26
N GLU A 107 -10.63 14.47 0.83
CA GLU A 107 -9.44 14.95 0.11
C GLU A 107 -8.57 13.79 -0.39
N GLY A 108 -8.47 12.69 0.38
CA GLY A 108 -7.70 11.51 -0.01
C GLY A 108 -8.24 10.79 -1.25
N ASN A 109 -9.53 10.94 -1.56
CA ASN A 109 -10.17 10.26 -2.68
C ASN A 109 -9.63 10.70 -4.06
N SER A 110 -9.29 11.98 -4.24
CA SER A 110 -8.73 12.45 -5.52
C SER A 110 -7.30 11.96 -5.70
N GLY A 111 -6.48 12.02 -4.65
CA GLY A 111 -5.10 11.50 -4.66
C GLY A 111 -5.04 10.00 -4.94
N TYR A 112 -5.96 9.23 -4.35
CA TYR A 112 -6.13 7.80 -4.61
C TYR A 112 -6.43 7.52 -6.10
N ARG A 113 -7.41 8.22 -6.69
CA ARG A 113 -7.78 8.03 -8.11
C ARG A 113 -6.63 8.34 -9.05
N ASN A 114 -5.88 9.42 -8.77
CA ASN A 114 -4.70 9.75 -9.56
C ASN A 114 -3.61 8.68 -9.43
N ALA A 115 -3.44 8.09 -8.24
CA ALA A 115 -2.51 6.99 -8.02
C ALA A 115 -2.90 5.70 -8.75
N GLU A 116 -4.20 5.38 -8.82
CA GLU A 116 -4.70 4.25 -9.61
C GLU A 116 -4.40 4.41 -11.10
N LEU A 117 -4.63 5.61 -11.64
CA LEU A 117 -4.28 5.93 -13.03
C LEU A 117 -2.78 5.78 -13.26
N LEU A 118 -1.94 6.32 -12.37
CA LEU A 118 -0.50 6.21 -12.48
C LEU A 118 -0.04 4.73 -12.48
N ILE A 119 -0.62 3.89 -11.63
CA ILE A 119 -0.35 2.45 -11.60
C ILE A 119 -0.75 1.79 -12.93
N ALA A 120 -1.94 2.10 -13.45
CA ALA A 120 -2.43 1.53 -14.70
C ALA A 120 -1.55 1.92 -15.91
N VAL A 121 -1.17 3.19 -15.99
CA VAL A 121 -0.25 3.70 -17.02
C VAL A 121 1.12 3.03 -16.89
N THR A 122 1.65 2.90 -15.67
CA THR A 122 2.93 2.22 -15.40
C THR A 122 2.89 0.76 -15.88
N SER A 123 1.81 0.03 -15.58
CA SER A 123 1.62 -1.34 -16.07
C SER A 123 1.53 -1.41 -17.60
N SER A 124 0.87 -0.44 -18.23
CA SER A 124 0.75 -0.39 -19.70
C SER A 124 2.11 -0.16 -20.36
N ILE A 125 2.87 0.84 -19.90
CA ILE A 125 4.23 1.13 -20.42
C ILE A 125 5.17 -0.07 -20.17
N LYS A 126 5.08 -0.71 -18.99
CA LYS A 126 5.84 -1.95 -18.71
C LYS A 126 5.57 -3.02 -19.77
N ASN A 127 4.30 -3.29 -20.06
CA ASN A 127 3.93 -4.32 -21.02
C ASN A 127 4.39 -3.97 -22.45
N THR A 128 4.35 -2.68 -22.81
CA THR A 128 4.75 -2.22 -24.14
C THR A 128 6.27 -2.22 -24.33
N HIS A 129 7.06 -1.81 -23.32
CA HIS A 129 8.49 -1.55 -23.48
C HIS A 129 9.41 -2.53 -22.73
N CYS A 130 9.04 -3.01 -21.55
CA CYS A 130 9.94 -3.84 -20.75
C CYS A 130 9.90 -5.31 -21.14
N ILE A 131 8.68 -5.87 -21.23
CA ILE A 131 8.50 -7.30 -21.53
C ILE A 131 9.08 -7.63 -22.92
N LYS A 132 8.84 -6.76 -23.92
CA LYS A 132 9.37 -6.95 -25.28
C LYS A 132 10.90 -6.94 -25.37
N HIS A 133 11.57 -6.31 -24.40
CA HIS A 133 13.03 -6.19 -24.36
C HIS A 133 13.68 -7.09 -23.30
N GLY A 134 12.93 -8.02 -22.70
CA GLY A 134 13.44 -8.97 -21.71
C GLY A 134 13.94 -8.31 -20.41
N ILE A 135 13.43 -7.12 -20.08
CA ILE A 135 13.77 -6.43 -18.84
C ILE A 135 12.94 -7.04 -17.70
N SER A 136 13.59 -7.52 -16.64
CA SER A 136 12.90 -8.05 -15.45
C SER A 136 11.93 -7.03 -14.86
N ASP A 137 10.80 -7.49 -14.32
CA ASP A 137 9.75 -6.64 -13.72
C ASP A 137 10.31 -5.65 -12.69
N ARG A 138 11.20 -6.10 -11.80
CA ARG A 138 11.81 -5.25 -10.78
C ARG A 138 12.70 -4.16 -11.36
N GLN A 139 13.52 -4.50 -12.36
CA GLN A 139 14.36 -3.51 -13.02
C GLN A 139 13.50 -2.52 -13.81
N CYS A 140 12.47 -3.00 -14.50
CA CYS A 140 11.53 -2.13 -15.22
C CYS A 140 10.84 -1.14 -14.26
N ALA A 141 10.34 -1.60 -13.13
CA ALA A 141 9.72 -0.72 -12.14
C ALA A 141 10.69 0.35 -11.61
N ARG A 142 11.97 -0.01 -11.39
CA ARG A 142 13.02 0.96 -11.03
C ARG A 142 13.25 1.97 -12.14
N ASP A 143 13.35 1.52 -13.38
CA ASP A 143 13.53 2.39 -14.54
C ASP A 143 12.35 3.36 -14.70
N LEU A 144 11.12 2.85 -14.62
CA LEU A 144 9.89 3.63 -14.73
C LEU A 144 9.73 4.66 -13.61
N SER A 145 10.23 4.38 -12.40
CA SER A 145 10.24 5.37 -11.30
C SER A 145 11.10 6.61 -11.57
N ASN A 146 11.92 6.58 -12.63
CA ASN A 146 12.74 7.71 -13.08
C ASN A 146 12.19 8.40 -14.34
N VAL A 147 11.03 7.98 -14.85
CA VAL A 147 10.39 8.62 -16.01
C VAL A 147 9.98 10.04 -15.62
N ASN A 148 10.37 11.00 -16.46
CA ASN A 148 10.00 12.38 -16.25
C ASN A 148 8.60 12.63 -16.80
N LEU A 149 7.65 12.86 -15.89
CA LEU A 149 6.26 13.19 -16.25
C LEU A 149 6.08 14.68 -16.59
N LYS A 150 7.12 15.52 -16.63
CA LYS A 150 6.94 16.93 -17.03
C LYS A 150 6.32 17.01 -18.42
N LYS A 151 5.34 17.92 -18.57
CA LYS A 151 4.57 18.15 -19.81
C LYS A 151 3.60 17.03 -20.17
N THR A 152 3.30 16.14 -19.23
CA THR A 152 2.19 15.20 -19.37
C THR A 152 0.95 15.69 -18.62
N SER A 153 -0.22 15.16 -18.92
CA SER A 153 -1.47 15.37 -18.17
C SER A 153 -1.38 14.86 -16.72
N LEU A 154 -0.57 13.81 -16.47
CA LEU A 154 -0.24 13.37 -15.10
C LEU A 154 0.62 14.37 -14.32
N SER A 155 1.29 15.31 -15.01
CA SER A 155 2.19 16.26 -14.37
C SER A 155 1.45 17.19 -13.42
N GLU A 156 0.29 17.70 -13.82
CA GLU A 156 -0.53 18.59 -12.98
C GLU A 156 -1.05 17.85 -11.74
N MET A 157 -1.39 16.57 -11.88
CA MET A 157 -1.79 15.72 -10.76
C MET A 157 -0.65 15.52 -9.74
N CYS A 158 0.57 15.28 -10.22
CA CYS A 158 1.73 15.11 -9.34
C CYS A 158 2.22 16.43 -8.74
N PHE A 159 2.19 17.51 -9.53
CA PHE A 159 2.63 18.83 -9.09
C PHE A 159 1.68 19.45 -8.09
N SER A 160 0.36 19.27 -8.25
CA SER A 160 -0.62 19.79 -7.29
C SER A 160 -0.44 19.20 -5.88
N GLU A 161 -0.01 17.95 -5.77
CA GLU A 161 0.22 17.30 -4.47
C GLU A 161 1.56 17.69 -3.81
N TYR A 162 2.63 17.85 -4.61
CA TYR A 162 4.00 17.91 -4.08
C TYR A 162 4.77 19.20 -4.38
N TYR A 163 4.30 20.04 -5.30
CA TYR A 163 5.08 21.16 -5.83
C TYR A 163 4.28 22.45 -6.01
N ASN A 164 2.95 22.42 -5.89
CA ASN A 164 2.20 23.62 -5.56
C ASN A 164 2.68 24.06 -4.18
N LEU A 165 3.60 25.02 -4.19
CA LEU A 165 4.03 25.75 -3.01
C LEU A 165 2.79 26.49 -2.53
N THR A 166 1.96 25.84 -1.72
CA THR A 166 1.01 26.55 -0.87
C THR A 166 1.84 27.57 -0.11
N GLU A 167 1.71 28.85 -0.46
CA GLU A 167 2.40 29.90 0.27
C GLU A 167 1.97 29.80 1.72
N CYS A 168 2.96 29.57 2.59
CA CYS A 168 2.71 29.45 4.01
C CYS A 168 2.29 30.83 4.52
N ASN A 169 1.01 30.97 4.86
CA ASN A 169 0.48 32.21 5.41
C ASN A 169 0.94 32.41 6.86
N ASP A 170 0.74 33.62 7.39
CA ASP A 170 1.14 33.99 8.76
C ASP A 170 0.58 33.05 9.83
N ARG A 171 -0.61 32.48 9.60
CA ARG A 171 -1.23 31.51 10.51
C ARG A 171 -0.44 30.21 10.57
N ASN A 172 -0.03 29.66 9.42
CA ASN A 172 0.79 28.45 9.33
C ASN A 172 2.22 28.67 9.86
N LEU A 173 2.71 29.91 9.82
CA LEU A 173 3.99 30.29 10.42
C LEU A 173 3.91 30.39 11.95
N THR A 174 2.73 30.67 12.50
CA THR A 174 2.51 30.82 13.95
C THR A 174 2.05 29.52 14.61
N PHE A 175 1.20 28.74 13.93
CA PHE A 175 0.60 27.51 14.43
C PHE A 175 0.71 26.39 13.40
N ARG A 176 0.69 25.14 13.86
CA ARG A 176 0.64 23.98 12.97
C ARG A 176 -0.67 23.99 12.18
N SER A 177 -0.60 23.70 10.89
CA SER A 177 -1.81 23.41 10.13
C SER A 177 -2.39 22.06 10.59
N ALA A 178 -3.70 21.89 10.41
CA ALA A 178 -4.39 20.66 10.79
C ALA A 178 -3.93 19.44 9.98
N ASP A 179 -3.52 19.66 8.72
CA ASP A 179 -3.03 18.62 7.82
C ASP A 179 -1.51 18.44 7.86
N GLY A 180 -0.77 19.19 8.68
CA GLY A 180 0.69 19.12 8.77
C GLY A 180 1.45 19.82 7.63
N SER A 181 0.76 20.44 6.67
CA SER A 181 1.39 21.31 5.66
C SER A 181 2.21 22.46 6.27
N CYS A 182 3.18 22.98 5.52
CA CYS A 182 4.03 24.11 5.94
C CYS A 182 4.93 23.86 7.17
N ASN A 183 4.95 22.66 7.75
CA ASN A 183 5.92 22.30 8.79
C ASN A 183 7.37 22.41 8.29
N ASN A 184 7.59 22.08 7.01
CA ASN A 184 8.85 22.30 6.31
C ASN A 184 8.71 23.40 5.25
N LEU A 185 9.34 24.56 5.47
CA LEU A 185 9.21 25.74 4.60
C LEU A 185 9.79 25.55 3.19
N LYS A 186 10.71 24.59 3.00
CA LYS A 186 11.30 24.30 1.68
C LYS A 186 10.45 23.32 0.87
N ARG A 187 9.77 22.40 1.57
CA ARG A 187 8.94 21.34 0.99
C ARG A 187 7.71 21.19 1.86
N THR A 188 6.72 22.03 1.60
CA THR A 188 5.53 22.21 2.44
C THR A 188 4.68 20.95 2.60
N TYR A 189 4.83 19.95 1.71
CA TYR A 189 4.15 18.65 1.78
C TYR A 189 4.79 17.63 2.73
N LEU A 190 6.01 17.86 3.24
CA LEU A 190 6.69 16.86 4.08
C LEU A 190 5.99 16.68 5.42
N GLY A 191 5.44 15.49 5.65
CA GLY A 191 4.67 15.17 6.85
C GLY A 191 3.21 15.63 6.78
N LYS A 192 2.76 16.12 5.62
CA LYS A 192 1.35 16.43 5.37
C LYS A 192 0.53 15.13 5.35
N ALA A 193 -0.65 15.15 5.94
CA ALA A 193 -1.63 14.07 5.87
C ALA A 193 -2.04 13.78 4.41
N THR A 194 -2.67 12.62 4.19
CA THR A 194 -3.11 12.14 2.86
C THR A 194 -2.00 12.06 1.79
N THR A 195 -0.73 11.97 2.20
CA THR A 195 0.41 11.78 1.29
C THR A 195 0.98 10.36 1.39
N ALA A 196 1.76 9.95 0.39
CA ALA A 196 2.35 8.61 0.37
C ALA A 196 3.38 8.40 1.50
N TYR A 197 3.39 7.20 2.08
CA TYR A 197 4.46 6.79 2.99
C TYR A 197 5.84 6.88 2.33
N LYS A 198 6.82 7.34 3.11
CA LYS A 198 8.22 7.32 2.68
C LYS A 198 8.72 5.89 2.57
N ARG A 199 9.10 5.48 1.36
CA ARG A 199 9.77 4.19 1.14
C ARG A 199 11.26 4.28 1.47
N LEU A 200 11.71 3.46 2.43
CA LEU A 200 13.13 3.29 2.75
C LEU A 200 13.84 2.36 1.76
N LEU A 201 13.10 1.40 1.20
CA LEU A 201 13.56 0.44 0.19
C LEU A 201 12.59 0.42 -1.00
N PHE A 202 13.07 -0.03 -2.15
CA PHE A 202 12.23 -0.21 -3.34
C PHE A 202 11.15 -1.28 -3.07
N PRO A 203 9.88 -1.09 -3.48
CA PRO A 203 8.82 -2.06 -3.24
C PRO A 203 9.11 -3.41 -3.94
N ALA A 204 8.64 -4.50 -3.33
CA ALA A 204 8.82 -5.85 -3.84
C ALA A 204 7.48 -6.48 -4.22
N TYR A 205 6.99 -6.14 -5.41
CA TYR A 205 5.83 -6.79 -6.04
C TYR A 205 6.30 -7.80 -7.08
N THR A 206 5.48 -8.82 -7.36
CA THR A 206 5.80 -9.85 -8.36
C THR A 206 5.96 -9.25 -9.75
N ASP A 207 5.05 -8.33 -10.11
CA ASP A 207 5.05 -7.60 -11.36
C ASP A 207 5.88 -6.30 -11.30
N GLY A 208 6.54 -6.04 -10.17
CA GLY A 208 7.30 -4.82 -9.89
C GLY A 208 6.46 -3.58 -9.53
N ILE A 209 5.14 -3.62 -9.71
CA ILE A 209 4.26 -2.44 -9.62
C ILE A 209 3.23 -2.58 -8.49
N LYS A 210 2.43 -3.65 -8.50
CA LYS A 210 1.31 -3.83 -7.55
C LYS A 210 0.94 -5.27 -7.23
N ASP A 211 1.34 -6.27 -8.00
CA ASP A 211 0.83 -7.63 -7.82
C ASP A 211 1.59 -8.35 -6.69
N ILE A 212 0.85 -9.16 -5.93
CA ILE A 212 1.36 -9.86 -4.74
C ILE A 212 1.60 -11.32 -5.13
N SER A 213 2.60 -11.95 -4.52
CA SER A 213 2.91 -13.35 -4.77
C SER A 213 1.87 -14.27 -4.14
N GLU A 214 1.26 -15.13 -4.96
CA GLU A 214 0.40 -16.23 -4.50
C GLU A 214 1.21 -17.44 -4.02
N GLU A 215 2.51 -17.50 -4.31
CA GLU A 215 3.40 -18.60 -3.89
C GLU A 215 3.80 -18.54 -2.40
N LEU A 216 3.40 -17.48 -1.68
CA LEU A 216 3.76 -17.31 -0.27
C LEU A 216 2.83 -18.10 0.66
N PRO A 217 3.33 -18.55 1.83
CA PRO A 217 2.49 -19.24 2.80
C PRO A 217 1.27 -18.41 3.19
N ASN A 218 0.14 -19.09 3.34
CA ASN A 218 -1.09 -18.48 3.78
C ASN A 218 -0.89 -17.75 5.15
N PRO A 219 -1.28 -16.46 5.28
CA PRO A 219 -1.07 -15.68 6.50
C PRO A 219 -1.73 -16.29 7.74
N ARG A 220 -2.92 -16.88 7.61
CA ARG A 220 -3.61 -17.54 8.72
C ARG A 220 -2.86 -18.80 9.17
N LYS A 221 -2.35 -19.59 8.23
CA LYS A 221 -1.52 -20.77 8.53
C LYS A 221 -0.24 -20.39 9.30
N ILE A 222 0.40 -19.29 8.93
CA ILE A 222 1.56 -18.75 9.66
C ILE A 222 1.15 -18.27 11.05
N SER A 223 0.03 -17.55 11.17
CA SER A 223 -0.48 -17.07 12.45
C SER A 223 -0.74 -18.22 13.44
N ILE A 224 -1.42 -19.29 13.03
CA ILE A 224 -1.67 -20.44 13.92
C ILE A 224 -0.40 -21.25 14.23
N GLY A 225 0.54 -21.32 13.29
CA GLY A 225 1.77 -22.10 13.45
C GLY A 225 2.86 -21.41 14.27
N LEU A 226 2.87 -20.07 14.31
CA LEU A 226 3.92 -19.28 14.98
C LEU A 226 3.43 -18.47 16.19
N ALA A 227 2.16 -18.04 16.22
CA ALA A 227 1.65 -17.26 17.35
C ALA A 227 1.20 -18.20 18.47
N SER A 228 2.01 -18.30 19.53
CA SER A 228 1.62 -18.97 20.77
C SER A 228 0.70 -18.06 21.59
N HIS A 229 -0.43 -18.58 22.03
CA HIS A 229 -1.27 -17.91 23.02
C HIS A 229 -0.80 -18.34 24.41
N ASN A 230 -0.02 -17.47 25.07
CA ASN A 230 0.31 -17.63 26.48
C ASN A 230 -0.45 -16.57 27.26
N ASP A 231 -1.35 -16.99 28.13
CA ASP A 231 -2.01 -16.12 29.10
C ASP A 231 -1.05 -15.80 30.24
N SER A 232 -0.06 -14.94 29.96
CA SER A 232 0.90 -14.44 30.94
C SER A 232 0.77 -12.93 31.08
N THR A 233 0.64 -12.45 32.31
CA THR A 233 0.67 -11.02 32.62
C THR A 233 2.09 -10.46 32.57
N ASP A 234 2.23 -9.17 32.26
CA ASP A 234 3.51 -8.47 32.35
C ASP A 234 3.61 -7.78 33.72
N ASP A 235 4.53 -8.24 34.57
CA ASP A 235 4.69 -7.74 35.94
C ASP A 235 5.28 -6.32 36.01
N ILE A 236 5.76 -5.78 34.88
CA ILE A 236 6.47 -4.50 34.82
C ILE A 236 5.63 -3.44 34.08
N LYS A 237 4.86 -3.85 33.07
CA LYS A 237 4.12 -2.94 32.18
C LYS A 237 2.65 -2.99 32.51
N SER A 238 2.08 -1.81 32.76
CA SER A 238 0.63 -1.68 32.87
C SER A 238 -0.03 -1.66 31.49
N MET A 239 -1.34 -1.92 31.47
CA MET A 239 -2.17 -1.77 30.27
C MET A 239 -2.08 -0.37 29.64
N ALA A 240 -1.77 0.66 30.43
CA ALA A 240 -1.60 2.02 29.92
C ALA A 240 -0.50 2.10 28.86
N MET A 241 0.56 1.28 28.96
CA MET A 241 1.62 1.25 27.94
C MET A 241 1.11 0.75 26.58
N ALA A 242 0.25 -0.28 26.58
CA ALA A 242 -0.34 -0.80 25.34
C ALA A 242 -1.27 0.23 24.69
N TYR A 243 -2.16 0.84 25.48
CA TYR A 243 -3.06 1.88 24.97
C TYR A 243 -2.33 3.14 24.51
N TRP A 244 -1.26 3.55 25.20
CA TRP A 244 -0.43 4.66 24.77
C TRP A 244 0.28 4.40 23.44
N GLY A 245 0.71 3.15 23.22
CA GLY A 245 1.26 2.72 21.92
C GLY A 245 0.24 2.82 20.79
N ILE A 246 -1.00 2.38 21.02
CA ILE A 246 -2.10 2.52 20.05
C ILE A 246 -2.41 4.00 19.78
N PHE A 247 -2.49 4.81 20.84
CA PHE A 247 -2.75 6.25 20.75
C PHE A 247 -1.70 6.97 19.88
N ILE A 248 -0.41 6.74 20.13
CA ILE A 248 0.67 7.28 19.30
C ILE A 248 0.58 6.73 17.87
N GLY A 249 0.31 5.43 17.70
CA GLY A 249 0.20 4.82 16.38
C GLY A 249 -0.87 5.48 15.51
N HIS A 250 -2.03 5.78 16.09
CA HIS A 250 -3.15 6.45 15.42
C HIS A 250 -2.86 7.92 15.10
N ASP A 251 -2.05 8.61 15.92
CA ASP A 251 -1.60 9.98 15.63
C ASP A 251 -0.58 10.03 14.48
N LEU A 252 0.28 9.02 14.38
CA LEU A 252 1.36 8.99 13.38
C LEU A 252 0.92 8.52 11.99
N SER A 253 -0.02 7.57 11.92
CA SER A 253 -0.29 6.90 10.66
C SER A 253 -1.69 6.33 10.57
N HIS A 254 -2.27 6.45 9.38
CA HIS A 254 -3.54 5.86 9.03
C HIS A 254 -3.48 5.37 7.57
N THR A 255 -3.85 4.11 7.33
CA THR A 255 -3.84 3.52 5.98
C THR A 255 -5.26 3.19 5.56
N ALA A 256 -5.81 3.99 4.64
CA ALA A 256 -7.13 3.72 4.08
C ALA A 256 -7.14 2.47 3.18
N VAL A 257 -8.30 1.81 3.09
CA VAL A 257 -8.55 0.68 2.18
C VAL A 257 -9.25 1.13 0.92
N SER A 258 -8.98 0.43 -0.18
CA SER A 258 -9.56 0.74 -1.48
C SER A 258 -11.08 0.59 -1.50
N SER A 259 -11.71 1.49 -2.23
CA SER A 259 -13.15 1.52 -2.48
C SER A 259 -13.50 1.16 -3.94
N MET A 260 -14.78 0.92 -4.17
CA MET A 260 -15.37 0.53 -5.45
C MET A 260 -16.34 1.60 -5.98
N GLY A 261 -16.49 1.64 -7.30
CA GLY A 261 -17.47 2.46 -7.99
C GLY A 261 -17.16 3.95 -7.97
N SER A 262 -18.02 4.72 -8.62
CA SER A 262 -17.86 6.17 -8.74
C SER A 262 -18.10 6.90 -7.42
N ASN A 263 -18.85 6.27 -6.50
CA ASN A 263 -19.19 6.82 -5.19
C ASN A 263 -18.29 6.34 -4.05
N ASN A 264 -17.18 5.66 -4.35
CA ASN A 264 -16.24 5.11 -3.36
C ASN A 264 -16.94 4.21 -2.32
N THR A 265 -17.82 3.34 -2.79
CA THR A 265 -18.53 2.36 -1.98
C THR A 265 -17.55 1.39 -1.33
N PHE A 266 -17.81 1.04 -0.08
CA PHE A 266 -17.01 0.08 0.66
C PHE A 266 -17.02 -1.31 -0.01
N VAL A 267 -15.90 -2.06 0.11
CA VAL A 267 -15.76 -3.39 -0.49
C VAL A 267 -15.56 -4.45 0.57
N LYS A 268 -16.47 -5.43 0.64
CA LYS A 268 -16.30 -6.64 1.45
C LYS A 268 -15.90 -7.80 0.53
N CYS A 269 -14.81 -8.51 0.86
CA CYS A 269 -14.25 -9.58 0.02
C CYS A 269 -14.74 -10.98 0.43
N CYS A 270 -15.33 -11.10 1.63
CA CYS A 270 -16.00 -12.30 2.11
C CYS A 270 -17.51 -12.09 2.11
N ASN A 271 -18.28 -13.14 1.81
CA ASN A 271 -19.72 -13.12 2.08
C ASN A 271 -20.03 -12.99 3.59
N ASN A 272 -21.29 -12.72 3.95
CA ASN A 272 -21.68 -12.51 5.35
C ASN A 272 -21.42 -13.71 6.25
N ASN A 273 -21.55 -14.92 5.71
CA ASN A 273 -21.32 -16.15 6.45
C ASN A 273 -19.82 -16.52 6.54
N GLY A 274 -18.93 -15.71 5.96
CA GLY A 274 -17.48 -15.92 5.96
C GLY A 274 -17.03 -17.23 5.29
N SER A 275 -17.89 -17.84 4.46
CA SER A 275 -17.73 -19.17 3.88
C SER A 275 -17.37 -19.16 2.39
N LYS A 276 -17.56 -18.03 1.70
CA LYS A 276 -17.31 -17.89 0.27
C LYS A 276 -16.53 -16.61 0.00
N HIS A 277 -15.39 -16.78 -0.65
CA HIS A 277 -14.70 -15.69 -1.33
C HIS A 277 -15.58 -15.23 -2.50
N ILE A 278 -15.92 -13.95 -2.57
CA ILE A 278 -16.58 -13.41 -3.75
C ILE A 278 -15.61 -13.64 -4.91
N LYS A 279 -15.98 -14.54 -5.85
CA LYS A 279 -15.06 -15.01 -6.89
C LYS A 279 -14.51 -13.82 -7.65
N VAL A 280 -13.19 -13.70 -7.57
CA VAL A 280 -12.30 -12.64 -8.09
C VAL A 280 -12.15 -12.76 -9.62
N ASN A 281 -13.24 -12.92 -10.35
CA ASN A 281 -13.17 -12.89 -11.82
C ASN A 281 -13.14 -11.43 -12.25
N GLU A 282 -11.95 -10.87 -12.44
CA GLU A 282 -11.66 -9.53 -13.02
C GLU A 282 -12.26 -8.26 -12.38
N TYR A 283 -13.39 -8.34 -11.67
CA TYR A 283 -14.17 -7.19 -11.21
C TYR A 283 -13.68 -6.55 -9.90
N PHE A 284 -12.99 -7.29 -9.02
CA PHE A 284 -12.63 -6.80 -7.66
C PHE A 284 -11.12 -6.81 -7.40
N LYS A 285 -10.35 -5.99 -8.15
CA LYS A 285 -8.88 -5.93 -8.05
C LYS A 285 -8.32 -5.57 -6.66
N SER A 286 -9.14 -4.92 -5.84
CA SER A 286 -8.77 -4.52 -4.48
C SER A 286 -8.96 -5.63 -3.45
N CYS A 287 -9.67 -6.72 -3.77
CA CYS A 287 -9.89 -7.82 -2.84
C CYS A 287 -8.71 -8.78 -2.78
N ASN A 288 -8.28 -9.13 -1.57
CA ASN A 288 -7.28 -10.16 -1.35
C ASN A 288 -7.58 -10.95 -0.05
N PRO A 289 -8.73 -11.63 0.03
CA PRO A 289 -9.20 -12.25 1.26
C PRO A 289 -8.22 -13.33 1.76
N ILE A 290 -8.10 -13.45 3.08
CA ILE A 290 -7.26 -14.48 3.68
C ILE A 290 -8.07 -15.77 3.77
N ILE A 291 -7.59 -16.81 3.08
CA ILE A 291 -8.19 -18.15 3.13
C ILE A 291 -7.92 -18.75 4.51
N ILE A 292 -8.96 -19.25 5.17
CA ILE A 292 -8.83 -19.97 6.43
C ILE A 292 -8.72 -21.46 6.11
N PRO A 293 -7.68 -22.16 6.60
CA PRO A 293 -7.55 -23.60 6.41
C PRO A 293 -8.72 -24.38 7.03
N ASN A 294 -9.09 -25.51 6.43
CA ASN A 294 -10.17 -26.36 6.95
C ASN A 294 -9.82 -26.99 8.31
N ASP A 295 -8.54 -27.17 8.59
CA ASP A 295 -7.98 -27.67 9.84
C ASP A 295 -7.75 -26.57 10.90
N ASP A 296 -8.26 -25.36 10.67
CA ASP A 296 -8.19 -24.28 11.66
C ASP A 296 -9.03 -24.61 12.91
N GLU A 297 -8.37 -24.72 14.05
CA GLU A 297 -9.02 -25.11 15.32
C GLU A 297 -10.10 -24.13 15.79
N PHE A 298 -9.99 -22.84 15.47
CA PHE A 298 -10.92 -21.80 15.94
C PHE A 298 -12.06 -21.54 14.97
N TYR A 299 -11.75 -21.44 13.67
CA TYR A 299 -12.70 -21.08 12.63
C TYR A 299 -13.33 -22.29 11.93
N GLY A 300 -12.65 -23.45 11.89
CA GLY A 300 -13.16 -24.69 11.32
C GLY A 300 -14.51 -25.11 11.91
N PRO A 301 -14.68 -25.17 13.26
CA PRO A 301 -15.97 -25.47 13.88
C PRO A 301 -17.09 -24.46 13.56
N LYS A 302 -16.72 -23.23 13.15
CA LYS A 302 -17.66 -22.16 12.79
C LYS A 302 -18.01 -22.16 11.30
N LEU A 303 -17.49 -23.12 10.53
CA LEU A 303 -17.65 -23.20 9.08
C LEU A 303 -17.21 -21.93 8.35
N GLN A 304 -16.26 -21.19 8.93
CA GLN A 304 -15.70 -19.97 8.36
C GLN A 304 -14.42 -20.31 7.59
N SER A 305 -14.37 -19.92 6.31
CA SER A 305 -13.26 -20.18 5.39
C SER A 305 -12.59 -18.90 4.86
N CYS A 306 -13.10 -17.72 5.22
CA CYS A 306 -12.68 -16.43 4.68
C CYS A 306 -12.54 -15.38 5.79
N MET A 307 -11.37 -14.72 5.87
CA MET A 307 -11.20 -13.46 6.61
C MET A 307 -11.15 -12.29 5.63
N ASN A 308 -11.95 -11.27 5.92
CA ASN A 308 -12.07 -10.10 5.05
C ASN A 308 -10.76 -9.32 5.02
N TYR A 309 -10.19 -9.15 3.83
CA TYR A 309 -9.05 -8.28 3.62
C TYR A 309 -9.16 -7.57 2.27
N VAL A 310 -9.13 -6.25 2.35
CA VAL A 310 -9.15 -5.33 1.21
C VAL A 310 -7.80 -4.65 1.17
N ARG A 311 -7.22 -4.53 -0.02
CA ARG A 311 -5.95 -3.85 -0.21
C ARG A 311 -6.07 -2.37 0.14
N SER A 312 -4.99 -1.81 0.66
CA SER A 312 -4.86 -0.38 0.91
C SER A 312 -4.96 0.44 -0.38
N VAL A 313 -5.42 1.69 -0.26
CA VAL A 313 -5.39 2.64 -1.38
C VAL A 313 -3.94 2.87 -1.86
N PRO A 314 -3.69 2.93 -3.18
CA PRO A 314 -2.44 3.45 -3.71
C PRO A 314 -2.31 4.95 -3.45
N ALA A 315 -1.07 5.42 -3.42
CA ALA A 315 -0.72 6.84 -3.29
C ALA A 315 0.37 7.22 -4.30
N MET A 316 0.30 8.45 -4.83
CA MET A 316 1.27 8.99 -5.79
C MET A 316 2.62 9.27 -5.14
N ARG A 317 3.74 9.13 -5.86
CA ARG A 317 5.09 9.46 -5.37
C ARG A 317 5.99 9.97 -6.48
#